data_AF-A0A933C5X3-F1
#
_entry.id   AF-A0A933C5X3-F1
#
_cell.length_a   1.000
_cell.length_b   1.000
_cell.length_c   1.000
_cell.angle_alpha   90.00
_cell.angle_beta   90.00
_cell.angle_gamma   90.00
#
_symmetry.space_group_name_H-M   'P 1'
#
loop_
_entity.id
_entity.type
_entity.pdbx_description
1 polymer ?
#
loop_
_entity_poly.entity_id
_entity_poly.type
_entity_poly.pdbx_seq_one_letter_code
_entity_poly.pdbx_strand_id
1 'polypeptide(L)'
;GAFLDTPTFPGFVMDVNASVGGTFSRQVYLGPQGDTIPSDIVAGQAIEWQTGTGNARALLTGKLAPLAFSQYRLEWQDRPYGPGEEFRVSAGLQDRFTESVNARATAATSLAQDTALVRRINQALGTDSVAGLTLEALAFPFEVTNVTESRDVQIAIVQHRTTVLLGQGADTQRVSVPAGKWTPGDRLVFLEVVNDTLRPTWHAVIGCTSTLRITCDATATAGYAAVVENGVTQDVIYFRPLVAGADFTATVAAERVDAVARKDDLKTIKVVPNPYVVFSEFERSASARVIKFTHVPDEGRLRIYTISGQFVQEIRWSEGDLNGTGDLEWNLRTRENTELAYGLYIWVLDSPAGTARGKFVVIR
;
A
#
# COMPACT_ATOMS: atom_id res chain seq x y z
N GLY A 1 -0.06 -1.54 16.47
CA GLY A 1 0.84 -1.84 17.59
C GLY A 1 -0.02 -1.91 18.82
N ALA A 2 0.08 -2.98 19.60
CA ALA A 2 -0.65 -3.15 20.85
C ALA A 2 0.00 -2.31 21.95
N PHE A 3 -0.81 -1.70 22.82
CA PHE A 3 -0.34 -0.86 23.92
C PHE A 3 -0.63 -1.56 25.25
N LEU A 4 0.39 -1.68 26.09
CA LEU A 4 0.26 -2.14 27.47
C LEU A 4 0.07 -0.92 28.38
N ASP A 5 -0.97 -0.94 29.21
CA ASP A 5 -1.24 0.09 30.21
C ASP A 5 -0.20 0.00 31.35
N THR A 6 0.94 0.68 31.17
CA THR A 6 2.02 0.69 32.16
C THR A 6 2.49 2.12 32.46
N PRO A 7 2.84 2.44 33.72
CA PRO A 7 3.36 3.76 34.12
C PRO A 7 4.66 4.18 33.40
N THR A 8 5.31 3.24 32.71
CA THR A 8 6.57 3.41 31.98
C THR A 8 6.40 3.84 30.53
N PHE A 9 5.17 3.88 29.99
CA PHE A 9 4.88 4.33 28.62
C PHE A 9 4.19 5.71 28.67
N PRO A 10 4.89 6.83 28.41
CA PRO A 10 4.41 8.19 28.70
C PRO A 10 3.31 8.72 27.74
N GLY A 11 2.55 7.84 27.08
CA GLY A 11 1.60 8.18 26.03
C GLY A 11 2.21 8.24 24.64
N PHE A 12 1.42 8.69 23.66
CA PHE A 12 1.85 8.87 22.28
C PHE A 12 2.12 10.36 22.01
N VAL A 13 3.15 10.63 21.19
CA VAL A 13 3.33 11.93 20.55
C VAL A 13 2.72 11.82 19.16
N MET A 14 1.71 12.64 18.88
CA MET A 14 1.16 12.80 17.53
C MET A 14 1.83 14.02 16.90
N ASP A 15 2.73 13.77 15.95
CA ASP A 15 3.33 14.82 15.13
C ASP A 15 2.55 14.99 13.84
N VAL A 16 2.12 16.22 13.57
CA VAL A 16 1.45 16.58 12.32
C VAL A 16 2.42 17.37 11.46
N ASN A 17 2.78 16.80 10.29
CA ASN A 17 3.66 17.45 9.35
C ASN A 17 2.88 18.24 8.30
N ALA A 18 2.77 19.56 8.48
CA ALA A 18 2.11 20.44 7.52
C ALA A 18 2.91 20.64 6.21
N SER A 19 4.23 20.37 6.22
CA SER A 19 5.12 20.69 5.09
C SER A 19 4.90 19.84 3.85
N VAL A 20 4.30 18.66 4.03
CA VAL A 20 3.94 17.75 2.94
C VAL A 20 2.49 17.93 2.49
N GLY A 21 1.76 18.88 3.09
CA GLY A 21 0.39 19.20 2.73
C GLY A 21 0.28 19.45 1.23
N GLY A 22 -0.45 18.57 0.57
CA GLY A 22 -0.73 18.66 -0.84
C GLY A 22 0.30 18.08 -1.81
N THR A 23 1.33 17.42 -1.30
CA THR A 23 2.24 16.65 -2.13
C THR A 23 1.65 15.28 -2.43
N PHE A 24 2.10 14.68 -3.53
CA PHE A 24 1.74 13.31 -3.87
C PHE A 24 2.25 12.35 -2.79
N SER A 25 1.37 11.48 -2.30
CA SER A 25 1.72 10.44 -1.33
C SER A 25 2.08 9.15 -2.04
N ARG A 26 1.12 8.56 -2.76
CA ARG A 26 1.29 7.32 -3.51
C ARG A 26 0.16 7.12 -4.53
N GLN A 27 0.35 6.17 -5.43
CA GLN A 27 -0.72 5.59 -6.24
C GLN A 27 -0.78 4.07 -6.00
N VAL A 28 -1.97 3.49 -6.07
CA VAL A 28 -2.24 2.06 -5.85
C VAL A 28 -3.13 1.57 -6.98
N TYR A 29 -2.82 0.41 -7.53
CA TYR A 29 -3.66 -0.26 -8.51
C TYR A 29 -4.35 -1.44 -7.82
N LEU A 30 -5.65 -1.56 -8.02
CA LEU A 30 -6.48 -2.63 -7.50
C LEU A 30 -7.05 -3.40 -8.68
N GLY A 31 -6.88 -4.71 -8.68
CA GLY A 31 -7.50 -5.59 -9.67
C GLY A 31 -9.03 -5.60 -9.56
N PRO A 32 -9.73 -6.24 -10.50
CA PRO A 32 -11.20 -6.30 -10.50
C PRO A 32 -11.81 -6.92 -9.24
N GLN A 33 -11.04 -7.68 -8.45
CA GLN A 33 -11.48 -8.28 -7.19
C GLN A 33 -11.07 -7.46 -5.95
N GLY A 34 -10.46 -6.29 -6.14
CA GLY A 34 -10.01 -5.39 -5.07
C GLY A 34 -8.64 -5.74 -4.49
N ASP A 35 -7.98 -6.76 -5.02
CA ASP A 35 -6.61 -7.15 -4.71
C ASP A 35 -5.60 -6.12 -5.21
N THR A 36 -4.60 -5.79 -4.37
CA THR A 36 -3.57 -4.81 -4.76
C THR A 36 -2.62 -5.41 -5.79
N ILE A 37 -2.46 -4.75 -6.93
CA ILE A 37 -1.49 -5.10 -7.96
C ILE A 37 -0.10 -4.58 -7.50
N PRO A 38 0.88 -5.47 -7.31
CA PRO A 38 2.22 -5.10 -6.84
C PRO A 38 2.94 -4.09 -7.75
N SER A 39 3.66 -3.14 -7.15
CA SER A 39 4.34 -2.05 -7.87
C SER A 39 5.48 -2.52 -8.78
N ASP A 40 6.04 -3.70 -8.56
CA ASP A 40 7.07 -4.32 -9.40
C ASP A 40 6.50 -4.85 -10.73
N ILE A 41 5.21 -5.20 -10.79
CA ILE A 41 4.49 -5.44 -12.06
C ILE A 41 4.33 -4.12 -12.84
N VAL A 42 4.24 -3.01 -12.11
CA VAL A 42 4.07 -1.64 -12.66
C VAL A 42 5.40 -0.99 -13.04
N ALA A 43 6.54 -1.52 -12.60
CA ALA A 43 7.86 -0.88 -12.69
C ALA A 43 8.45 -0.72 -14.12
N GLY A 44 7.68 -1.05 -15.17
CA GLY A 44 8.03 -0.83 -16.59
C GLY A 44 7.54 0.51 -17.12
N GLN A 45 7.44 0.65 -18.45
CA GLN A 45 6.76 1.78 -19.12
C GLN A 45 5.24 1.67 -18.93
N ALA A 46 4.76 1.60 -17.68
CA ALA A 46 3.35 1.53 -17.36
C ALA A 46 2.70 2.90 -17.37
N ILE A 47 1.38 2.88 -17.50
CA ILE A 47 0.52 4.05 -17.35
C ILE A 47 0.50 4.44 -15.89
N GLU A 48 0.83 5.70 -15.63
CA GLU A 48 0.93 6.21 -14.28
C GLU A 48 0.39 7.63 -14.16
N TRP A 49 -0.08 7.94 -12.96
CA TRP A 49 -0.34 9.30 -12.55
C TRP A 49 0.99 10.03 -12.35
N GLN A 50 1.27 11.00 -13.22
CA GLN A 50 2.54 11.71 -13.21
C GLN A 50 2.57 12.77 -12.10
N THR A 51 3.61 12.71 -11.28
CA THR A 51 3.75 13.52 -10.06
C THR A 51 4.63 14.75 -10.25
N GLY A 52 5.02 15.08 -11.49
CA GLY A 52 5.82 16.25 -11.82
C GLY A 52 7.31 15.96 -12.07
N THR A 53 7.64 14.79 -12.61
CA THR A 53 8.98 14.50 -13.16
C THR A 53 9.10 14.98 -14.61
N GLY A 54 10.31 15.42 -15.01
CA GLY A 54 10.65 15.76 -16.40
C GLY A 54 9.59 16.61 -17.14
N ASN A 55 9.11 16.09 -18.27
CA ASN A 55 8.13 16.74 -19.15
C ASN A 55 6.76 16.97 -18.49
N ALA A 56 6.36 16.14 -17.51
CA ALA A 56 5.09 16.32 -16.80
C ALA A 56 5.09 17.59 -15.95
N ARG A 57 6.25 17.92 -15.35
CA ARG A 57 6.40 19.13 -14.53
C ARG A 57 6.08 20.40 -15.30
N ALA A 58 6.50 20.47 -16.57
CA ALA A 58 6.25 21.62 -17.43
C ALA A 58 4.75 21.81 -17.70
N LEU A 59 4.02 20.69 -17.87
CA LEU A 59 2.58 20.71 -18.07
C LEU A 59 1.80 21.01 -16.80
N LEU A 60 2.33 20.68 -15.62
CA LEU A 60 1.69 20.95 -14.32
C LEU A 60 2.03 22.34 -13.75
N THR A 61 2.50 23.26 -14.59
CA THR A 61 2.73 24.67 -14.22
C THR A 61 1.41 25.43 -14.05
N GLY A 62 1.37 26.39 -13.11
CA GLY A 62 0.15 27.12 -12.70
C GLY A 62 -0.47 26.52 -11.45
N LYS A 63 -0.52 27.24 -10.34
CA LYS A 63 -1.08 26.72 -9.08
C LYS A 63 -2.61 26.79 -9.16
N LEU A 64 -3.26 25.68 -9.56
CA LEU A 64 -4.65 25.47 -9.12
C LEU A 64 -4.58 25.47 -7.60
N ALA A 65 -5.17 26.48 -6.96
CA ALA A 65 -5.38 26.48 -5.53
C ALA A 65 -6.27 25.27 -5.25
N PRO A 66 -5.73 24.19 -4.69
CA PRO A 66 -6.44 22.94 -4.69
C PRO A 66 -7.43 23.00 -3.55
N LEU A 67 -8.69 23.18 -3.95
CA LEU A 67 -9.81 23.23 -3.03
C LEU A 67 -10.00 21.88 -2.31
N ALA A 68 -9.36 20.80 -2.78
CA ALA A 68 -9.23 19.56 -2.04
C ALA A 68 -8.03 18.74 -2.55
N PHE A 69 -6.90 18.75 -1.86
CA PHE A 69 -5.92 17.68 -2.03
C PHE A 69 -6.53 16.39 -1.48
N SER A 70 -6.82 15.47 -2.38
CA SER A 70 -7.77 14.38 -2.17
C SER A 70 -7.21 13.06 -2.68
N GLN A 71 -7.83 11.98 -2.25
CA GLN A 71 -7.78 10.71 -2.96
C GLN A 71 -8.70 10.79 -4.19
N TYR A 72 -8.11 10.62 -5.37
CA TYR A 72 -8.83 10.43 -6.62
C TYR A 72 -8.78 8.97 -7.00
N ARG A 73 -9.90 8.44 -7.48
CA ARG A 73 -10.02 7.08 -7.99
C ARG A 73 -10.33 7.13 -9.46
N LEU A 74 -9.55 6.40 -10.26
CA LEU A 74 -9.83 6.16 -11.66
C LEU A 74 -10.34 4.73 -11.81
N GLU A 75 -11.50 4.55 -12.40
CA GLU A 75 -12.08 3.23 -12.68
C GLU A 75 -11.94 2.97 -14.17
N TRP A 76 -11.03 2.06 -14.54
CA TRP A 76 -10.73 1.74 -15.93
C TRP A 76 -11.72 0.73 -16.48
N GLN A 77 -12.35 1.06 -17.61
CA GLN A 77 -13.27 0.20 -18.35
C GLN A 77 -12.57 -0.50 -19.53
N ASP A 78 -11.39 -0.03 -19.91
CA ASP A 78 -10.57 -0.63 -20.96
C ASP A 78 -9.10 -0.17 -20.83
N ARG A 79 -8.23 -0.79 -21.61
CA ARG A 79 -6.83 -0.39 -21.71
C ARG A 79 -6.69 0.97 -22.42
N PRO A 80 -5.70 1.80 -22.07
CA PRO A 80 -5.56 3.16 -22.62
C PRO A 80 -5.32 3.24 -24.12
N TYR A 81 -4.80 2.20 -24.77
CA TYR A 81 -4.68 2.09 -26.21
C TYR A 81 -5.59 1.02 -26.83
N GLY A 82 -6.37 0.33 -26.00
CA GLY A 82 -7.42 -0.60 -26.40
C GLY A 82 -6.98 -2.06 -26.49
N PRO A 83 -7.84 -2.94 -27.03
CA PRO A 83 -7.60 -4.38 -27.02
C PRO A 83 -6.38 -4.82 -27.85
N GLY A 84 -5.91 -4.00 -28.79
CA GLY A 84 -4.71 -4.23 -29.60
C GLY A 84 -3.42 -3.64 -29.03
N GLU A 85 -3.45 -3.12 -27.80
CA GLU A 85 -2.27 -2.62 -27.07
C GLU A 85 -1.15 -3.66 -26.97
N GLU A 86 0.10 -3.22 -26.77
CA GLU A 86 1.35 -3.99 -27.03
C GLU A 86 1.69 -4.11 -28.53
N PHE A 87 1.61 -2.98 -29.22
CA PHE A 87 1.86 -2.88 -30.65
C PHE A 87 3.27 -3.34 -31.05
N ARG A 88 3.44 -3.65 -32.34
CA ARG A 88 4.76 -3.87 -32.95
C ARG A 88 4.97 -2.88 -34.07
N VAL A 89 6.11 -2.20 -34.07
CA VAL A 89 6.50 -1.30 -35.16
C VAL A 89 6.71 -2.12 -36.43
N SER A 90 5.81 -1.93 -37.39
CA SER A 90 5.82 -2.60 -38.69
C SER A 90 4.90 -1.88 -39.66
N ALA A 91 4.91 -2.27 -40.94
CA ALA A 91 3.90 -1.86 -41.90
C ALA A 91 2.48 -2.08 -41.33
N GLY A 92 1.57 -1.13 -41.55
CA GLY A 92 0.20 -1.18 -41.02
C GLY A 92 0.06 -0.89 -39.52
N LEU A 93 1.09 -0.34 -38.84
CA LEU A 93 0.95 0.09 -37.44
C LEU A 93 -0.15 1.13 -37.25
N GLN A 94 -0.26 2.12 -38.14
CA GLN A 94 -1.28 3.17 -38.05
C GLN A 94 -2.70 2.57 -38.02
N ASP A 95 -2.99 1.62 -38.91
CA ASP A 95 -4.33 1.04 -39.02
C ASP A 95 -4.70 0.22 -37.78
N ARG A 96 -3.77 -0.63 -37.30
CA ARG A 96 -3.95 -1.41 -36.07
C ARG A 96 -4.10 -0.52 -34.83
N PHE A 97 -3.33 0.56 -34.76
CA PHE A 97 -3.45 1.55 -33.69
C PHE A 97 -4.81 2.23 -33.72
N THR A 98 -5.25 2.71 -34.89
CA THR A 98 -6.56 3.33 -35.08
C THR A 98 -7.69 2.37 -34.71
N GLU A 99 -7.64 1.12 -35.18
CA GLU A 99 -8.63 0.07 -34.89
C GLU A 99 -8.73 -0.19 -33.38
N SER A 100 -7.59 -0.41 -32.72
CA SER A 100 -7.53 -0.66 -31.28
C SER A 100 -8.10 0.50 -30.46
N VAL A 101 -7.68 1.74 -30.75
CA VAL A 101 -8.14 2.92 -30.01
C VAL A 101 -9.63 3.20 -30.25
N ASN A 102 -10.14 2.90 -31.45
CA ASN A 102 -11.56 3.04 -31.75
C ASN A 102 -12.42 1.98 -31.06
N ALA A 103 -11.92 0.75 -30.93
CA ALA A 103 -12.60 -0.37 -30.29
C ALA A 103 -12.73 -0.22 -28.76
N ARG A 104 -11.98 0.69 -28.14
CA ARG A 104 -12.02 0.94 -26.69
C ARG A 104 -13.41 1.28 -26.18
N ALA A 105 -13.74 0.76 -25.00
CA ALA A 105 -14.87 1.26 -24.22
C ALA A 105 -14.71 2.77 -23.91
N THR A 106 -15.83 3.48 -23.92
CA THR A 106 -15.92 4.87 -23.48
C THR A 106 -16.61 4.90 -22.13
N ALA A 107 -15.89 5.33 -21.10
CA ALA A 107 -16.40 5.48 -19.74
C ALA A 107 -16.83 6.92 -19.49
N ALA A 108 -15.91 7.87 -19.76
CA ALA A 108 -16.18 9.30 -19.64
C ALA A 108 -15.93 10.03 -20.96
N THR A 109 -16.53 11.21 -21.10
CA THR A 109 -16.24 12.15 -22.19
C THR A 109 -15.85 13.50 -21.60
N SER A 110 -14.76 14.11 -22.07
CA SER A 110 -14.42 15.46 -21.61
C SER A 110 -15.49 16.46 -22.01
N LEU A 111 -15.64 17.50 -21.20
CA LEU A 111 -16.56 18.57 -21.51
C LEU A 111 -16.12 19.32 -22.78
N ALA A 112 -17.10 19.56 -23.64
CA ALA A 112 -16.97 20.45 -24.79
C ALA A 112 -16.99 21.93 -24.35
N GLN A 113 -16.52 22.82 -25.22
CA GLN A 113 -16.33 24.26 -24.95
C GLN A 113 -17.53 24.97 -24.29
N ASP A 114 -17.28 25.57 -23.12
CA ASP A 114 -18.06 26.66 -22.53
C ASP A 114 -17.12 27.84 -22.24
N THR A 115 -17.42 29.02 -22.82
CA THR A 115 -16.61 30.24 -22.65
C THR A 115 -16.45 30.65 -21.18
N ALA A 116 -17.45 30.40 -20.32
CA ALA A 116 -17.36 30.71 -18.90
C ALA A 116 -16.42 29.72 -18.18
N LEU A 117 -16.54 28.42 -18.46
CA LEU A 117 -15.64 27.39 -17.94
C LEU A 117 -14.20 27.58 -18.37
N VAL A 118 -13.95 27.86 -19.66
CA VAL A 118 -12.61 28.13 -20.20
C VAL A 118 -11.93 29.28 -19.45
N ARG A 119 -12.66 30.36 -19.16
CA ARG A 119 -12.13 31.47 -18.35
C ARG A 119 -11.77 31.02 -16.93
N ARG A 120 -12.62 30.23 -16.27
CA ARG A 120 -12.32 29.70 -14.92
C ARG A 120 -11.09 28.82 -14.92
N ILE A 121 -10.95 27.93 -15.91
CA ILE A 121 -9.77 27.07 -16.08
C ILE A 121 -8.52 27.94 -16.27
N ASN A 122 -8.53 28.88 -17.20
CA ASN A 122 -7.41 29.78 -17.45
C ASN A 122 -6.97 30.58 -16.22
N GLN A 123 -7.92 31.18 -15.51
CA GLN A 123 -7.66 31.91 -14.27
C GLN A 123 -6.99 31.00 -13.24
N ALA A 124 -7.51 29.78 -13.09
CA ALA A 124 -7.01 28.84 -12.11
C ALA A 124 -5.62 28.28 -12.49
N LEU A 125 -5.31 28.18 -13.78
CA LEU A 125 -3.99 27.83 -14.29
C LEU A 125 -3.00 29.00 -14.31
N GLY A 126 -3.44 30.22 -13.98
CA GLY A 126 -2.60 31.42 -14.02
C GLY A 126 -2.17 31.82 -15.43
N THR A 127 -3.00 31.54 -16.44
CA THR A 127 -2.75 31.87 -17.84
C THR A 127 -3.76 32.88 -18.36
N ASP A 128 -3.29 34.00 -18.92
CA ASP A 128 -4.15 35.11 -19.39
C ASP A 128 -4.82 34.86 -20.76
N SER A 129 -4.54 33.73 -21.44
CA SER A 129 -4.99 33.49 -22.81
C SER A 129 -6.22 32.58 -22.90
N VAL A 130 -7.39 33.19 -23.11
CA VAL A 130 -8.60 32.52 -23.65
C VAL A 130 -8.37 31.96 -25.07
N ALA A 131 -7.36 32.46 -25.78
CA ALA A 131 -7.00 32.01 -27.12
C ALA A 131 -6.10 30.77 -27.05
N GLY A 132 -6.66 29.58 -27.32
CA GLY A 132 -5.89 28.35 -27.54
C GLY A 132 -6.41 27.11 -26.82
N LEU A 133 -7.34 27.24 -25.88
CA LEU A 133 -7.97 26.08 -25.23
C LEU A 133 -9.08 25.52 -26.12
N THR A 134 -8.74 24.53 -26.93
CA THR A 134 -9.72 23.64 -27.54
C THR A 134 -10.07 22.56 -26.52
N LEU A 135 -11.12 22.80 -25.75
CA LEU A 135 -11.82 21.74 -25.04
C LEU A 135 -12.55 20.88 -26.08
N GLU A 136 -11.85 19.87 -26.59
CA GLU A 136 -12.45 18.86 -27.46
C GLU A 136 -13.18 17.83 -26.59
N ALA A 137 -14.34 17.37 -27.03
CA ALA A 137 -15.03 16.24 -26.42
C ALA A 137 -14.27 14.97 -26.82
N LEU A 138 -13.54 14.40 -25.87
CA LEU A 138 -12.67 13.25 -26.05
C LEU A 138 -13.17 12.11 -25.16
N ALA A 139 -13.24 10.91 -25.73
CA ALA A 139 -13.61 9.71 -25.03
C ALA A 139 -12.43 9.14 -24.23
N PHE A 140 -12.67 8.85 -22.95
CA PHE A 140 -11.74 8.23 -22.02
C PHE A 140 -12.20 6.81 -21.69
N PRO A 141 -11.25 5.86 -21.49
CA PRO A 141 -11.57 4.51 -21.08
C PRO A 141 -11.65 4.38 -19.55
N PHE A 142 -11.80 5.49 -18.82
CA PHE A 142 -11.93 5.49 -17.37
C PHE A 142 -12.86 6.62 -16.91
N GLU A 143 -13.46 6.42 -15.74
CA GLU A 143 -14.16 7.45 -14.97
C GLU A 143 -13.29 7.90 -13.79
N VAL A 144 -13.59 9.08 -13.24
CA VAL A 144 -12.84 9.63 -12.11
C VAL A 144 -13.79 10.07 -11.01
N THR A 145 -13.47 9.68 -9.77
CA THR A 145 -14.19 10.10 -8.58
C THR A 145 -13.22 10.71 -7.57
N ASN A 146 -13.61 11.80 -6.94
CA ASN A 146 -12.98 12.29 -5.72
C ASN A 146 -13.56 11.52 -4.54
N VAL A 147 -12.87 10.44 -4.15
CA VAL A 147 -13.30 9.53 -3.07
C VAL A 147 -13.41 10.26 -1.74
N THR A 148 -12.48 11.17 -1.52
CA THR A 148 -12.32 11.91 -0.28
C THR A 148 -13.50 12.82 0.04
N GLU A 149 -14.11 13.38 -1.01
CA GLU A 149 -15.21 14.34 -0.90
C GLU A 149 -16.52 13.75 -1.45
N SER A 150 -16.50 12.48 -1.88
CA SER A 150 -17.63 11.77 -2.50
C SER A 150 -18.25 12.57 -3.66
N ARG A 151 -17.41 13.07 -4.56
CA ARG A 151 -17.82 13.88 -5.72
C ARG A 151 -17.40 13.24 -7.04
N ASP A 152 -18.29 13.30 -8.02
CA ASP A 152 -17.98 12.96 -9.40
C ASP A 152 -17.03 14.00 -10.00
N VAL A 153 -16.06 13.53 -10.78
CA VAL A 153 -15.07 14.40 -11.44
C VAL A 153 -15.30 14.41 -12.93
N GLN A 154 -15.55 15.60 -13.48
CA GLN A 154 -15.58 15.83 -14.91
C GLN A 154 -14.18 16.22 -15.41
N ILE A 155 -13.86 15.86 -16.65
CA ILE A 155 -12.53 16.10 -17.23
C ILE A 155 -12.61 17.19 -18.30
N ALA A 156 -11.66 18.11 -18.27
CA ALA A 156 -11.35 19.02 -19.36
C ALA A 156 -9.91 18.82 -19.81
N ILE A 157 -9.65 18.97 -21.12
CA ILE A 157 -8.30 18.90 -21.69
C ILE A 157 -7.91 20.28 -22.21
N VAL A 158 -6.79 20.78 -21.71
CA VAL A 158 -6.26 22.10 -22.07
C VAL A 158 -5.62 22.08 -23.46
N GLN A 159 -4.85 21.03 -23.73
CA GLN A 159 -4.16 20.82 -25.00
C GLN A 159 -4.16 19.32 -25.31
N HIS A 160 -4.74 18.97 -26.45
CA HIS A 160 -4.82 17.59 -26.93
C HIS A 160 -3.70 17.30 -27.92
N ARG A 161 -3.00 16.18 -27.72
CA ARG A 161 -2.03 15.67 -28.71
C ARG A 161 -2.72 14.76 -29.70
N THR A 162 -2.62 15.12 -30.97
CA THR A 162 -3.19 14.35 -32.08
C THR A 162 -2.25 13.28 -32.64
N THR A 163 -1.05 13.11 -32.05
CA THR A 163 -0.10 12.06 -32.46
C THR A 163 0.64 11.46 -31.27
N VAL A 164 1.01 10.19 -31.38
CA VAL A 164 1.84 9.44 -30.42
C VAL A 164 3.03 8.84 -31.15
N LEU A 165 4.19 8.77 -30.50
CA LEU A 165 5.39 8.15 -31.05
C LEU A 165 5.59 6.77 -30.41
N LEU A 166 5.47 5.73 -31.23
CA LEU A 166 5.61 4.33 -30.82
C LEU A 166 6.95 3.77 -31.28
N GLY A 167 7.56 2.90 -30.48
CA GLY A 167 8.85 2.29 -30.71
C GLY A 167 10.05 3.03 -30.12
N GLN A 168 11.22 2.44 -30.32
CA GLN A 168 12.49 2.84 -29.70
C GLN A 168 13.61 2.97 -30.73
N GLY A 169 14.51 3.94 -30.53
CA GLY A 169 15.68 4.15 -31.40
C GLY A 169 15.29 4.44 -32.86
N ALA A 170 15.93 3.73 -33.80
CA ALA A 170 15.65 3.85 -35.23
C ALA A 170 14.29 3.24 -35.63
N ASP A 171 13.77 2.31 -34.83
CA ASP A 171 12.50 1.62 -35.06
C ASP A 171 11.36 2.38 -34.37
N THR A 172 11.17 3.63 -34.75
CA THR A 172 10.09 4.49 -34.26
C THR A 172 9.14 4.87 -35.38
N GLN A 173 7.85 4.91 -35.07
CA GLN A 173 6.82 5.38 -35.97
C GLN A 173 5.85 6.29 -35.23
N ARG A 174 5.63 7.49 -35.77
CA ARG A 174 4.60 8.40 -35.29
C ARG A 174 3.26 7.98 -35.89
N VAL A 175 2.26 7.82 -35.04
CA VAL A 175 0.88 7.50 -35.43
C VAL A 175 -0.05 8.64 -35.03
N SER A 176 -1.09 8.85 -35.83
CA SER A 176 -2.16 9.79 -35.54
C SER A 176 -3.17 9.17 -34.58
N VAL A 177 -3.58 9.94 -33.58
CA VAL A 177 -4.67 9.60 -32.66
C VAL A 177 -6.00 9.79 -33.39
N PRO A 178 -6.92 8.80 -33.36
CA PRO A 178 -8.24 8.97 -33.96
C PRO A 178 -8.99 10.16 -33.36
N ALA A 179 -9.79 10.86 -34.18
CA ALA A 179 -10.58 12.00 -33.74
C ALA A 179 -11.52 11.61 -32.57
N GLY A 180 -11.69 12.51 -31.60
CA GLY A 180 -12.56 12.25 -30.44
C GLY A 180 -11.99 11.24 -29.43
N LYS A 181 -10.74 10.78 -29.57
CA LYS A 181 -10.13 9.77 -28.68
C LYS A 181 -8.98 10.36 -27.89
N TRP A 182 -8.96 10.13 -26.59
CA TRP A 182 -7.81 10.48 -25.75
C TRP A 182 -6.75 9.38 -25.74
N THR A 183 -5.48 9.77 -25.62
CA THR A 183 -4.36 8.87 -25.29
C THR A 183 -3.48 9.50 -24.20
N PRO A 184 -2.75 8.69 -23.40
CA PRO A 184 -1.87 9.16 -22.33
C PRO A 184 -0.87 10.25 -22.76
N GLY A 185 -0.67 11.25 -21.90
CA GLY A 185 0.30 12.32 -22.05
C GLY A 185 -0.29 13.74 -22.02
N ASP A 186 -1.61 13.89 -22.13
CA ASP A 186 -2.27 15.19 -22.08
C ASP A 186 -2.45 15.73 -20.65
N ARG A 187 -2.48 17.06 -20.53
CA ARG A 187 -2.82 17.73 -19.27
C ARG A 187 -4.33 17.68 -19.07
N LEU A 188 -4.75 16.94 -18.06
CA LEU A 188 -6.13 16.83 -17.64
C LEU A 188 -6.40 17.88 -16.56
N VAL A 189 -7.54 18.54 -16.64
CA VAL A 189 -8.09 19.42 -15.61
C VAL A 189 -9.34 18.77 -15.07
N PHE A 190 -9.36 18.57 -13.76
CA PHE A 190 -10.46 17.94 -13.05
C PHE A 190 -11.40 19.03 -12.55
N LEU A 191 -12.68 18.81 -12.83
CA LEU A 191 -13.76 19.74 -12.59
C LEU A 191 -14.78 19.07 -11.67
N GLU A 192 -15.08 19.73 -10.56
CA GLU A 192 -16.04 19.23 -9.59
C GLU A 192 -17.09 20.31 -9.30
N VAL A 193 -18.29 19.90 -8.95
CA VAL A 193 -19.32 20.82 -8.46
C VAL A 193 -19.02 21.14 -7.00
N VAL A 194 -18.72 22.41 -6.73
CA VAL A 194 -18.45 22.92 -5.39
C VAL A 194 -19.37 24.11 -5.14
N ASN A 195 -20.24 24.01 -4.14
CA ASN A 195 -21.29 25.00 -3.86
C ASN A 195 -22.09 25.34 -5.14
N ASP A 196 -22.67 24.30 -5.76
CA ASP A 196 -23.47 24.37 -6.98
C ASP A 196 -22.78 24.96 -8.22
N THR A 197 -21.46 25.12 -8.18
CA THR A 197 -20.67 25.67 -9.28
C THR A 197 -19.63 24.66 -9.75
N LEU A 198 -19.61 24.35 -11.05
CA LEU A 198 -18.54 23.54 -11.64
C LEU A 198 -17.23 24.35 -11.71
N ARG A 199 -16.21 23.89 -10.99
CA ARG A 199 -14.92 24.59 -10.82
C ARG A 199 -13.75 23.63 -11.07
N PRO A 200 -12.63 24.15 -11.62
CA PRO A 200 -11.38 23.40 -11.62
C PRO A 200 -10.89 23.25 -10.19
N THR A 201 -10.75 22.00 -9.76
CA THR A 201 -10.31 21.64 -8.41
C THR A 201 -8.91 21.02 -8.42
N TRP A 202 -8.53 20.39 -9.54
CA TRP A 202 -7.25 19.72 -9.68
C TRP A 202 -6.79 19.63 -11.14
N HIS A 203 -5.53 19.27 -11.36
CA HIS A 203 -5.03 18.89 -12.67
C HIS A 203 -4.04 17.73 -12.55
N ALA A 204 -3.89 16.97 -13.62
CA ALA A 204 -3.01 15.82 -13.65
C ALA A 204 -2.46 15.59 -15.05
N VAL A 205 -1.42 14.77 -15.15
CA VAL A 205 -1.10 14.09 -16.40
C VAL A 205 -1.10 12.60 -16.10
N ILE A 206 -1.86 11.86 -16.90
CA ILE A 206 -1.77 10.40 -16.93
C ILE A 206 -0.86 10.07 -18.11
N GLY A 207 0.29 9.46 -17.83
CA GLY A 207 1.37 9.26 -18.80
C GLY A 207 2.33 8.16 -18.35
N CYS A 208 3.44 7.98 -19.07
CA CYS A 208 4.40 6.92 -18.75
C CYS A 208 5.51 7.36 -17.80
N THR A 209 6.06 6.39 -17.08
CA THR A 209 7.28 6.46 -16.22
C THR A 209 8.58 6.81 -16.95
N SER A 210 8.53 7.37 -18.15
CA SER A 210 9.72 7.70 -18.94
C SER A 210 10.13 9.16 -18.75
N THR A 211 11.42 9.37 -18.47
CA THR A 211 12.01 10.72 -18.38
C THR A 211 12.13 11.41 -19.75
N LEU A 212 12.06 10.65 -20.85
CA LEU A 212 12.21 11.17 -22.22
C LEU A 212 10.88 11.49 -22.90
N ARG A 213 9.82 10.71 -22.65
CA ARG A 213 8.50 10.87 -23.29
C ARG A 213 7.40 10.75 -22.25
N ILE A 214 6.46 11.70 -22.24
CA ILE A 214 5.29 11.64 -21.36
C ILE A 214 4.17 10.74 -21.93
N THR A 215 4.11 10.65 -23.26
CA THR A 215 3.25 9.69 -23.95
C THR A 215 3.80 8.29 -23.75
N CYS A 216 2.93 7.34 -23.52
CA CYS A 216 3.34 5.95 -23.41
C CYS A 216 3.72 5.36 -24.76
N ASP A 217 4.84 4.64 -24.78
CA ASP A 217 5.21 3.81 -25.91
C ASP A 217 4.60 2.43 -25.69
N ALA A 218 3.39 2.24 -26.20
CA ALA A 218 2.62 1.02 -26.05
C ALA A 218 3.12 -0.13 -26.94
N THR A 219 4.41 -0.19 -27.28
CA THR A 219 4.98 -1.28 -28.07
C THR A 219 5.54 -2.39 -27.20
N ALA A 220 5.30 -3.65 -27.59
CA ALA A 220 5.80 -4.82 -26.87
C ALA A 220 7.33 -4.82 -26.73
N THR A 221 8.04 -4.32 -27.75
CA THR A 221 9.50 -4.18 -27.77
C THR A 221 10.05 -3.19 -26.75
N ALA A 222 9.23 -2.25 -26.27
CA ALA A 222 9.63 -1.29 -25.25
C ALA A 222 9.40 -1.81 -23.82
N GLY A 223 8.96 -3.06 -23.65
CA GLY A 223 8.65 -3.63 -22.34
C GLY A 223 7.45 -2.96 -21.68
N TYR A 224 6.52 -2.44 -22.49
CA TYR A 224 5.28 -1.85 -22.02
C TYR A 224 4.41 -2.92 -21.36
N ALA A 225 3.90 -2.64 -20.17
CA ALA A 225 2.97 -3.49 -19.45
C ALA A 225 1.68 -2.69 -19.21
N ALA A 226 0.57 -3.12 -19.83
CA ALA A 226 -0.75 -2.56 -19.57
C ALA A 226 -1.22 -3.00 -18.18
N VAL A 227 -0.86 -2.23 -17.15
CA VAL A 227 -1.29 -2.49 -15.76
C VAL A 227 -2.77 -2.22 -15.58
N VAL A 228 -3.32 -1.30 -16.38
CA VAL A 228 -4.71 -0.88 -16.34
C VAL A 228 -5.50 -1.53 -17.48
N GLU A 229 -6.57 -2.21 -17.12
CA GLU A 229 -7.52 -2.84 -18.02
C GLU A 229 -8.93 -2.79 -17.41
N ASN A 230 -9.91 -3.39 -18.07
CA ASN A 230 -11.30 -3.36 -17.60
C ASN A 230 -11.43 -3.89 -16.16
N GLY A 231 -12.05 -3.10 -15.28
CA GLY A 231 -12.28 -3.40 -13.88
C GLY A 231 -11.11 -3.05 -12.96
N VAL A 232 -9.96 -2.63 -13.50
CA VAL A 232 -8.84 -2.14 -12.68
C VAL A 232 -9.16 -0.75 -12.15
N THR A 233 -8.91 -0.56 -10.86
CA THR A 233 -9.05 0.72 -10.18
C THR A 233 -7.68 1.29 -9.86
N GLN A 234 -7.45 2.57 -10.14
CA GLN A 234 -6.24 3.29 -9.76
C GLN A 234 -6.58 4.36 -8.72
N ASP A 235 -6.13 4.17 -7.49
CA ASP A 235 -6.24 5.14 -6.41
C ASP A 235 -4.99 6.03 -6.36
N VAL A 236 -5.19 7.33 -6.45
CA VAL A 236 -4.15 8.35 -6.38
C VAL A 236 -4.35 9.17 -5.13
N ILE A 237 -3.36 9.13 -4.24
CA ILE A 237 -3.47 9.67 -2.89
C ILE A 237 -2.50 10.84 -2.73
N TYR A 238 -3.05 11.99 -2.34
CA TYR A 238 -2.30 13.18 -1.93
C TYR A 238 -2.40 13.38 -0.43
N PHE A 239 -1.37 13.96 0.18
CA PHE A 239 -1.47 14.40 1.57
C PHE A 239 -2.46 15.57 1.67
N ARG A 240 -3.46 15.48 2.55
CA ARG A 240 -4.36 16.60 2.83
C ARG A 240 -3.58 17.74 3.52
N PRO A 241 -3.67 19.00 3.07
CA PRO A 241 -3.08 20.13 3.76
C PRO A 241 -3.85 20.44 5.04
N LEU A 242 -3.17 21.05 5.99
CA LEU A 242 -3.83 21.61 7.17
C LEU A 242 -4.47 22.94 6.78
N VAL A 243 -5.79 23.03 6.95
CA VAL A 243 -6.55 24.27 6.77
C VAL A 243 -7.10 24.75 8.11
N ALA A 244 -7.32 26.06 8.25
CA ALA A 244 -7.93 26.61 9.45
C ALA A 244 -9.33 26.00 9.67
N GLY A 245 -9.59 25.50 10.87
CA GLY A 245 -10.84 24.82 11.21
C GLY A 245 -10.90 23.32 10.88
N ALA A 246 -9.77 22.69 10.52
CA ALA A 246 -9.72 21.24 10.38
C ALA A 246 -9.76 20.54 11.74
N ASP A 247 -10.67 19.58 11.89
CA ASP A 247 -10.78 18.73 13.08
C ASP A 247 -10.03 17.41 12.86
N PHE A 248 -9.19 17.03 13.82
CA PHE A 248 -8.48 15.76 13.83
C PHE A 248 -9.02 14.89 14.95
N THR A 249 -9.53 13.71 14.61
CA THR A 249 -9.90 12.69 15.60
C THR A 249 -8.88 11.57 15.51
N ALA A 250 -8.13 11.36 16.59
CA ALA A 250 -7.31 10.17 16.76
C ALA A 250 -7.99 9.26 17.79
N THR A 251 -8.30 8.04 17.42
CA THR A 251 -8.81 7.03 18.34
C THR A 251 -7.67 6.10 18.70
N VAL A 252 -7.24 6.14 19.96
CA VAL A 252 -6.34 5.13 20.51
C VAL A 252 -7.21 4.02 21.09
N ALA A 253 -7.26 2.89 20.41
CA ALA A 253 -7.77 1.66 20.98
C ALA A 253 -6.59 0.93 21.65
N ALA A 254 -6.70 0.66 22.95
CA ALA A 254 -5.88 -0.37 23.56
C ALA A 254 -6.29 -1.69 22.90
N GLU A 255 -5.37 -2.32 22.18
CA GLU A 255 -5.55 -3.72 21.82
C GLU A 255 -5.44 -4.48 23.14
N ARG A 256 -6.58 -4.84 23.73
CA ARG A 256 -6.60 -5.98 24.62
C ARG A 256 -6.24 -7.16 23.73
N VAL A 257 -4.97 -7.56 23.76
CA VAL A 257 -4.65 -8.94 23.42
C VAL A 257 -5.40 -9.73 24.48
N ASP A 258 -6.58 -10.22 24.12
CA ASP A 258 -7.19 -11.28 24.90
C ASP A 258 -6.21 -12.44 24.78
N ALA A 259 -5.27 -12.52 25.73
CA ALA A 259 -4.41 -13.66 25.97
C ALA A 259 -5.25 -14.82 26.53
N VAL A 260 -6.39 -15.10 25.91
CA VAL A 260 -6.94 -16.43 25.91
C VAL A 260 -6.20 -17.14 24.79
N ALA A 261 -4.98 -17.61 25.09
CA ALA A 261 -4.25 -18.51 24.22
C ALA A 261 -5.26 -19.54 23.69
N ARG A 262 -5.45 -19.59 22.37
CA ARG A 262 -6.37 -20.58 21.81
C ARG A 262 -5.74 -21.94 22.08
N LYS A 263 -6.57 -22.98 22.20
CA LYS A 263 -6.09 -24.35 22.42
C LYS A 263 -5.06 -24.80 21.37
N ASP A 264 -5.05 -24.18 20.19
CA ASP A 264 -4.06 -24.40 19.13
C ASP A 264 -2.70 -23.72 19.39
N ASP A 265 -2.67 -22.60 20.13
CA ASP A 265 -1.44 -21.89 20.50
C ASP A 265 -0.64 -22.67 21.56
N LEU A 266 -1.31 -23.45 22.42
CA LEU A 266 -0.67 -24.37 23.37
C LEU A 266 0.22 -25.43 22.69
N LYS A 267 0.02 -25.71 21.40
CA LYS A 267 0.88 -26.63 20.63
C LYS A 267 2.23 -26.01 20.25
N THR A 268 2.35 -24.68 20.34
CA THR A 268 3.57 -23.95 19.98
C THR A 268 4.58 -23.87 21.13
N ILE A 269 4.17 -24.27 22.35
CA ILE A 269 5.02 -24.28 23.54
C ILE A 269 6.19 -25.23 23.36
N LYS A 270 7.41 -24.71 23.53
CA LYS A 270 8.66 -25.46 23.38
C LYS A 270 9.60 -25.16 24.54
N VAL A 271 10.45 -26.13 24.85
CA VAL A 271 11.55 -25.98 25.81
C VAL A 271 12.82 -25.63 25.04
N VAL A 272 13.50 -24.54 25.40
CA VAL A 272 14.76 -24.12 24.77
C VAL A 272 15.83 -23.78 25.83
N PRO A 273 17.09 -24.22 25.65
CA PRO A 273 17.54 -25.19 24.65
C PRO A 273 17.05 -26.61 24.98
N ASN A 274 16.81 -27.42 23.95
CA ASN A 274 16.47 -28.84 24.08
C ASN A 274 17.14 -29.63 22.93
N PRO A 275 18.14 -30.49 23.21
CA PRO A 275 18.66 -30.86 24.52
C PRO A 275 19.39 -29.69 25.22
N TYR A 276 19.31 -29.64 26.55
CA TYR A 276 20.19 -28.80 27.36
C TYR A 276 21.52 -29.54 27.58
N VAL A 277 22.63 -28.94 27.17
CA VAL A 277 23.98 -29.51 27.27
C VAL A 277 24.81 -28.68 28.25
N VAL A 278 25.42 -29.32 29.24
CA VAL A 278 26.12 -28.71 30.39
C VAL A 278 27.45 -28.02 30.02
N PHE A 279 27.82 -27.93 28.73
CA PHE A 279 28.91 -27.08 28.25
C PHE A 279 28.47 -26.29 27.00
N SER A 280 27.95 -25.10 27.21
CA SER A 280 27.73 -24.09 26.16
C SER A 280 28.73 -22.95 26.36
N GLU A 281 29.32 -22.41 25.28
CA GLU A 281 30.27 -21.27 25.31
C GLU A 281 29.68 -19.95 25.89
N PHE A 282 28.42 -19.97 26.35
CA PHE A 282 27.78 -18.91 27.12
C PHE A 282 28.03 -18.94 28.63
N GLU A 283 28.76 -19.93 29.17
CA GLU A 283 29.08 -20.00 30.60
C GLU A 283 30.19 -19.02 31.02
N ARG A 284 29.86 -17.72 31.14
CA ARG A 284 30.73 -16.70 31.76
C ARG A 284 30.57 -16.55 33.28
N SER A 285 29.68 -17.31 33.93
CA SER A 285 29.66 -17.46 35.39
C SER A 285 28.91 -18.73 35.83
N ALA A 286 29.31 -19.31 36.96
CA ALA A 286 28.75 -20.55 37.54
C ALA A 286 27.29 -20.44 38.04
N SER A 287 26.53 -19.41 37.64
CA SER A 287 25.29 -19.00 38.32
C SER A 287 24.05 -18.78 37.43
N ALA A 288 23.99 -19.23 36.17
CA ALA A 288 22.72 -19.16 35.43
C ALA A 288 22.52 -20.31 34.43
N ARG A 289 22.32 -21.53 34.93
CA ARG A 289 21.70 -22.60 34.14
C ARG A 289 20.22 -22.27 33.97
N VAL A 290 19.78 -21.93 32.76
CA VAL A 290 18.38 -21.56 32.49
C VAL A 290 17.86 -22.32 31.27
N ILE A 291 16.66 -22.89 31.40
CA ILE A 291 15.82 -23.29 30.26
C ILE A 291 14.59 -22.39 30.21
N LYS A 292 14.08 -22.18 29.01
CA LYS A 292 12.87 -21.38 28.75
C LYS A 292 11.75 -22.26 28.24
N PHE A 293 10.55 -22.03 28.75
CA PHE A 293 9.32 -22.49 28.12
C PHE A 293 8.77 -21.31 27.30
N THR A 294 8.79 -21.43 25.98
CA THR A 294 8.40 -20.35 25.08
C THR A 294 6.92 -20.39 24.76
N HIS A 295 6.34 -19.22 24.45
CA HIS A 295 4.92 -19.08 24.08
C HIS A 295 3.95 -19.60 25.14
N VAL A 296 4.31 -19.48 26.42
CA VAL A 296 3.41 -19.86 27.51
C VAL A 296 2.29 -18.82 27.66
N PRO A 297 1.10 -19.21 28.13
CA PRO A 297 0.05 -18.26 28.49
C PRO A 297 0.48 -17.33 29.64
N ASP A 298 -0.21 -16.20 29.81
CA ASP A 298 0.12 -15.19 30.83
C ASP A 298 0.09 -15.73 32.26
N GLU A 299 -0.76 -16.74 32.53
CA GLU A 299 -0.79 -17.42 33.82
C GLU A 299 -0.93 -18.93 33.67
N GLY A 300 -0.41 -19.65 34.66
CA GLY A 300 -0.57 -21.09 34.72
C GLY A 300 0.33 -21.79 35.71
N ARG A 301 0.40 -23.11 35.54
CA ARG A 301 1.16 -24.01 36.39
C ARG A 301 1.88 -25.07 35.56
N LEU A 302 3.18 -25.11 35.71
CA LEU A 302 4.09 -26.06 35.05
C LEU A 302 4.49 -27.11 36.08
N ARG A 303 4.39 -28.39 35.70
CA ARG A 303 4.88 -29.53 36.48
C ARG A 303 5.85 -30.36 35.68
N ILE A 304 6.92 -30.78 36.34
CA ILE A 304 8.01 -31.54 35.72
C ILE A 304 8.12 -32.89 36.41
N TYR A 305 8.30 -33.94 35.61
CA TYR A 305 8.38 -35.32 36.03
C TYR A 305 9.54 -36.03 35.36
N THR A 306 10.08 -37.05 36.03
CA THR A 306 10.95 -38.04 35.40
C THR A 306 10.13 -38.92 34.43
N ILE A 307 10.81 -39.67 33.55
CA ILE A 307 10.15 -40.65 32.68
C ILE A 307 9.41 -41.77 33.44
N SER A 308 9.80 -42.03 34.70
CA SER A 308 9.13 -42.96 35.60
C SER A 308 7.94 -42.34 36.34
N GLY A 309 7.60 -41.08 36.06
CA GLY A 309 6.46 -40.38 36.66
C GLY A 309 6.73 -39.78 38.05
N GLN A 310 7.99 -39.74 38.50
CA GLN A 310 8.32 -39.09 39.77
C GLN A 310 8.26 -37.57 39.61
N PHE A 311 7.62 -36.89 40.57
CA PHE A 311 7.50 -35.43 40.59
C PHE A 311 8.84 -34.76 40.91
N VAL A 312 9.21 -33.75 40.12
CA VAL A 312 10.49 -33.03 40.21
C VAL A 312 10.29 -31.60 40.68
N GLN A 313 9.38 -30.87 40.04
CA GLN A 313 9.18 -29.44 40.27
C GLN A 313 7.77 -28.99 39.86
N GLU A 314 7.22 -28.01 40.59
CA GLU A 314 6.05 -27.24 40.19
C GLU A 314 6.39 -25.75 40.20
N ILE A 315 6.07 -25.05 39.12
CA ILE A 315 6.24 -23.61 38.95
C ILE A 315 4.87 -23.03 38.65
N ARG A 316 4.45 -22.02 39.42
CA ARG A 316 3.27 -21.22 39.13
C ARG A 316 3.75 -19.85 38.71
N TRP A 317 3.08 -19.28 37.72
CA TRP A 317 3.43 -17.96 37.22
C TRP A 317 2.18 -17.17 36.89
N SER A 318 2.35 -15.87 36.93
CA SER A 318 1.47 -14.84 36.42
C SER A 318 2.24 -14.00 35.39
N GLU A 319 1.57 -13.05 34.75
CA GLU A 319 2.13 -12.27 33.66
C GLU A 319 3.45 -11.58 34.06
N GLY A 320 3.53 -11.06 35.29
CA GLY A 320 4.70 -10.37 35.81
C GLY A 320 5.93 -11.26 36.07
N ASP A 321 5.76 -12.59 36.03
CA ASP A 321 6.85 -13.55 36.20
C ASP A 321 7.51 -13.96 34.87
N LEU A 322 6.94 -13.54 33.73
CA LEU A 322 7.47 -13.80 32.40
C LEU A 322 8.55 -12.76 32.04
N ASN A 323 9.52 -13.17 31.23
CA ASN A 323 10.55 -12.24 30.74
C ASN A 323 9.98 -11.30 29.64
N GLY A 324 10.78 -10.34 29.17
CA GLY A 324 10.35 -9.36 28.16
C GLY A 324 9.93 -9.93 26.80
N THR A 325 10.08 -11.24 26.57
CA THR A 325 9.58 -11.95 25.38
C THR A 325 8.36 -12.83 25.66
N GLY A 326 7.85 -12.84 26.89
CA GLY A 326 6.70 -13.66 27.31
C GLY A 326 7.07 -15.12 27.63
N ASP A 327 8.35 -15.42 27.90
CA ASP A 327 8.80 -16.78 28.19
C ASP A 327 8.96 -17.01 29.70
N LEU A 328 8.67 -18.23 30.15
CA LEU A 328 8.93 -18.68 31.52
C LEU A 328 10.34 -19.26 31.65
N GLU A 329 11.17 -18.63 32.47
CA GLU A 329 12.54 -19.05 32.76
C GLU A 329 12.59 -19.97 33.98
N TRP A 330 13.29 -21.11 33.86
CA TRP A 330 13.54 -22.02 34.97
C TRP A 330 15.01 -22.37 35.10
N ASN A 331 15.50 -22.32 36.34
CA ASN A 331 16.90 -22.48 36.70
C ASN A 331 17.38 -23.95 36.83
N LEU A 332 16.59 -24.92 36.35
CA LEU A 332 16.86 -26.36 36.47
C LEU A 332 17.05 -26.85 37.92
N ARG A 333 16.39 -26.23 38.91
CA ARG A 333 16.37 -26.72 40.30
C ARG A 333 15.09 -27.46 40.64
N THR A 334 15.21 -28.60 41.33
CA THR A 334 14.08 -29.35 41.87
C THR A 334 13.36 -28.56 42.98
N ARG A 335 12.19 -29.03 43.43
CA ARG A 335 11.47 -28.42 44.55
C ARG A 335 12.29 -28.41 45.86
N GLU A 336 13.20 -29.35 46.03
CA GLU A 336 14.17 -29.40 47.14
C GLU A 336 15.40 -28.50 46.89
N ASN A 337 15.34 -27.62 45.89
CA ASN A 337 16.41 -26.68 45.52
C ASN A 337 17.72 -27.38 45.13
N THR A 338 17.67 -28.64 44.70
CA THR A 338 18.82 -29.41 44.24
C THR A 338 18.96 -29.30 42.72
N GLU A 339 20.17 -29.43 42.20
CA GLU A 339 20.40 -29.45 40.76
C GLU A 339 19.68 -30.63 40.10
N LEU A 340 19.02 -30.38 38.97
CA LEU A 340 18.40 -31.44 38.18
C LEU A 340 19.46 -32.39 37.62
N ALA A 341 19.24 -33.69 37.77
CA ALA A 341 20.10 -34.72 37.17
C ALA A 341 20.02 -34.70 35.63
N TYR A 342 21.00 -35.33 34.98
CA TYR A 342 20.92 -35.59 33.54
C TYR A 342 19.86 -36.68 33.28
N GLY A 343 19.10 -36.55 32.20
CA GLY A 343 18.03 -37.47 31.89
C GLY A 343 16.94 -36.89 30.99
N LEU A 344 15.95 -37.74 30.67
CA LEU A 344 14.73 -37.38 29.95
C LEU A 344 13.63 -37.01 30.95
N TYR A 345 13.04 -35.84 30.76
CA TYR A 345 11.98 -35.30 31.60
C TYR A 345 10.73 -35.02 30.77
N ILE A 346 9.58 -35.14 31.44
CA ILE A 346 8.26 -34.79 30.91
C ILE A 346 7.78 -33.55 31.65
N TRP A 347 7.15 -32.64 30.92
CA TRP A 347 6.46 -31.50 31.51
C TRP A 347 4.97 -31.52 31.16
N VAL A 348 4.18 -31.00 32.10
CA VAL A 348 2.75 -30.77 31.96
C VAL A 348 2.47 -29.35 32.38
N LEU A 349 1.89 -28.56 31.49
CA LEU A 349 1.52 -27.19 31.71
C LEU A 349 -0.01 -27.10 31.72
N ASP A 350 -0.58 -26.57 32.80
CA ASP A 350 -2.00 -26.26 32.94
C ASP A 350 -2.19 -24.75 32.97
N SER A 351 -3.11 -24.22 32.17
CA SER A 351 -3.52 -22.82 32.18
C SER A 351 -5.04 -22.69 31.94
N PRO A 352 -5.63 -21.49 32.08
CA PRO A 352 -7.03 -21.26 31.69
C PRO A 352 -7.33 -21.63 30.23
N ALA A 353 -6.32 -21.55 29.35
CA ALA A 353 -6.41 -21.90 27.93
C ALA A 353 -6.44 -23.42 27.67
N GLY A 354 -6.03 -24.24 28.65
CA GLY A 354 -6.00 -25.70 28.55
C GLY A 354 -4.70 -26.32 29.05
N THR A 355 -4.48 -27.59 28.70
CA THR A 355 -3.30 -28.35 29.13
C THR A 355 -2.37 -28.64 27.94
N ALA A 356 -1.09 -28.33 28.09
CA ALA A 356 -0.02 -28.70 27.17
C ALA A 356 0.95 -29.69 27.83
N ARG A 357 1.61 -30.54 27.03
CA ARG A 357 2.57 -31.53 27.50
C ARG A 357 3.71 -31.68 26.52
N GLY A 358 4.89 -32.00 27.03
CA GLY A 358 6.05 -32.27 26.18
C GLY A 358 7.18 -32.92 26.94
N LYS A 359 8.34 -33.01 26.29
CA LYS A 359 9.55 -33.63 26.84
C LYS A 359 10.79 -32.79 26.57
N PHE A 360 11.76 -32.84 27.47
CA PHE A 360 13.09 -32.26 27.26
C PHE A 360 14.17 -33.16 27.83
N VAL A 361 15.38 -33.02 27.30
CA VAL A 361 16.54 -33.82 27.69
C VAL A 361 17.60 -32.91 28.29
N VAL A 362 18.17 -33.36 29.41
CA VAL A 362 19.37 -32.77 30.02
C VAL A 362 20.53 -33.75 29.82
N ILE A 363 21.59 -33.29 29.16
CA ILE A 363 22.78 -34.08 28.81
C ILE A 363 24.00 -33.45 29.48
N ARG A 364 24.92 -34.29 29.96
CA ARG A 364 26.19 -33.86 30.51
C ARG A 364 27.27 -33.75 29.44
#